data_AF-A0A6P1IVT0-F1
#
_entry.id   AF-A0A6P1IVT0-F1
#
_cell.length_a   1.000
_cell.length_b   1.000
_cell.length_c   1.000
_cell.angle_alpha   90.00
_cell.angle_beta   90.00
_cell.angle_gamma   90.00
#
_symmetry.space_group_name_H-M   'P 1'
#
loop_
_entity.id
_entity.type
_entity.pdbx_description
1 polymer ?
#
loop_
_entity_poly.entity_id
_entity_poly.type
_entity_poly.pdbx_seq_one_letter_code
_entity_poly.pdbx_strand_id
1 'polypeptide(L)'
;MAGALKQHRGLKIRSGLVGDGYLDLLDSGALDTATPDACLTALVVGCSSLYAALSHDSVLGFAPANRLVEPIPGSPLMAINSAIEVALCGQVSAELLGGRYVGAVGAQTDYFRAARRSEGGLAILAIPATTGRDALSEHLGL
;
A
#
# COMPACT_ATOMS: atom_id res chain seq x y z
N MET A 1 0.46 9.29 -4.49
CA MET A 1 -0.52 8.29 -4.93
C MET A 1 -1.96 8.75 -4.66
N ALA A 2 -2.36 8.98 -3.40
CA ALA A 2 -3.73 9.38 -3.05
C ALA A 2 -4.30 10.55 -3.88
N GLY A 3 -3.51 11.60 -4.13
CA GLY A 3 -3.93 12.74 -4.96
C GLY A 3 -4.41 12.38 -6.37
N ALA A 4 -3.84 11.36 -7.00
CA ALA A 4 -4.24 10.92 -8.35
C ALA A 4 -5.56 10.12 -8.34
N LEU A 5 -6.03 9.68 -7.17
CA LEU A 5 -7.21 8.83 -7.02
C LEU A 5 -8.46 9.58 -6.55
N LYS A 6 -8.36 10.89 -6.27
CA LYS A 6 -9.46 11.74 -5.74
C LYS A 6 -10.72 11.80 -6.63
N GLN A 7 -10.57 11.53 -7.93
CA GLN A 7 -11.69 11.54 -8.88
C GLN A 7 -12.37 10.17 -9.06
N HIS A 8 -11.84 9.11 -8.46
CA HIS A 8 -12.49 7.80 -8.44
C HIS A 8 -13.61 7.76 -7.40
N ARG A 9 -14.48 6.75 -7.46
CA ARG A 9 -15.57 6.54 -6.50
C ARG A 9 -15.66 5.07 -6.12
N GLY A 10 -16.15 4.80 -4.91
CA GLY A 10 -16.29 3.45 -4.39
C GLY A 10 -14.95 2.76 -4.12
N LEU A 11 -13.89 3.53 -3.85
CA LEU A 11 -12.58 2.96 -3.52
C LEU A 11 -12.62 2.28 -2.16
N LYS A 12 -12.08 1.07 -2.10
CA LYS A 12 -11.92 0.27 -0.89
C LYS A 12 -10.46 0.30 -0.47
N ILE A 13 -10.20 0.31 0.84
CA ILE A 13 -8.85 0.30 1.39
C ILE A 13 -8.62 -1.03 2.10
N ARG A 14 -7.56 -1.73 1.70
CA ARG A 14 -7.00 -2.89 2.40
C ARG A 14 -5.50 -2.69 2.50
N SER A 15 -5.06 -2.10 3.62
CA SER A 15 -3.66 -1.66 3.75
C SER A 15 -3.09 -1.95 5.13
N GLY A 16 -1.87 -2.47 5.20
CA GLY A 16 -1.19 -2.71 6.48
C GLY A 16 -0.95 -1.40 7.24
N LEU A 17 -0.71 -0.32 6.51
CA LEU A 17 -0.50 1.02 7.06
C LEU A 17 -1.31 2.05 6.27
N VAL A 18 -2.01 2.92 6.99
CA VAL A 18 -2.66 4.11 6.41
C VAL A 18 -2.00 5.37 6.98
N GLY A 19 -1.77 6.36 6.12
CA GLY A 19 -1.24 7.67 6.50
C GLY A 19 -2.10 8.82 5.98
N ASP A 20 -1.57 10.04 6.04
CA ASP A 20 -2.35 11.28 5.84
C ASP A 20 -3.08 11.37 4.48
N GLY A 21 -2.59 10.67 3.46
CA GLY A 21 -3.26 10.57 2.16
C GLY A 21 -4.66 9.93 2.22
N TYR A 22 -5.04 9.30 3.33
CA TYR A 22 -6.42 8.88 3.58
C TYR A 22 -7.39 10.05 3.65
N LEU A 23 -7.03 11.14 4.33
CA LEU A 23 -7.88 12.32 4.49
C LEU A 23 -8.25 12.90 3.12
N ASP A 24 -7.26 12.98 2.24
CA ASP A 24 -7.41 13.39 0.85
C ASP A 24 -8.47 12.58 0.08
N LEU A 25 -8.54 11.26 0.31
CA LEU A 25 -9.51 10.38 -0.34
C LEU A 25 -10.89 10.48 0.32
N LEU A 26 -10.92 10.56 1.65
CA LEU A 26 -12.13 10.75 2.43
C LEU A 26 -12.84 12.04 2.04
N ASP A 27 -12.13 13.18 2.08
CA ASP A 27 -12.67 14.51 1.79
C ASP A 27 -13.15 14.64 0.34
N SER A 28 -12.51 13.92 -0.59
CA SER A 28 -12.91 13.91 -2.00
C SER A 28 -14.16 13.05 -2.30
N GLY A 29 -14.66 12.30 -1.32
CA GLY A 29 -15.75 11.35 -1.50
C GLY A 29 -15.38 10.15 -2.37
N ALA A 30 -14.08 9.83 -2.48
CA ALA A 30 -13.61 8.75 -3.34
C ALA A 30 -13.83 7.36 -2.72
N LEU A 31 -13.85 7.28 -1.39
CA LEU A 31 -13.97 6.02 -0.65
C LEU A 31 -15.40 5.47 -0.68
N ASP A 32 -15.51 4.14 -0.67
CA ASP A 32 -16.74 3.44 -0.38
C ASP A 32 -17.03 3.54 1.12
N THR A 33 -18.13 4.21 1.46
CA THR A 33 -18.61 4.38 2.84
C THR A 33 -19.88 3.56 3.12
N ALA A 34 -20.41 2.85 2.11
CA ALA A 34 -21.67 2.12 2.20
C ALA A 34 -21.45 0.64 2.46
N THR A 35 -20.36 0.06 1.96
CA THR A 35 -20.02 -1.35 2.19
C THR A 35 -19.34 -1.52 3.55
N PRO A 36 -19.85 -2.38 4.45
CA PRO A 36 -19.15 -2.72 5.69
C PRO A 36 -17.73 -3.21 5.42
N ASP A 37 -16.77 -2.77 6.22
CA ASP A 37 -15.36 -3.13 6.08
C ASP A 37 -14.74 -2.80 4.72
N ALA A 38 -15.30 -1.83 3.99
CA ALA A 38 -14.72 -1.32 2.74
C ALA A 38 -13.30 -0.80 2.95
N CYS A 39 -13.04 -0.16 4.09
CA CYS A 39 -11.74 0.41 4.44
C CYS A 39 -11.24 -0.22 5.74
N LEU A 40 -10.19 -1.04 5.64
CA LEU A 40 -9.54 -1.67 6.79
C LEU A 40 -8.02 -1.42 6.78
N THR A 41 -7.46 -1.21 7.97
CA THR A 41 -6.02 -1.16 8.18
C THR A 41 -5.54 -1.88 9.44
N ALA A 42 -4.24 -2.18 9.53
CA ALA A 42 -3.63 -2.70 10.76
C ALA A 42 -2.97 -1.58 11.59
N LEU A 43 -2.51 -0.51 10.95
CA LEU A 43 -1.74 0.55 11.59
C LEU A 43 -2.04 1.91 10.93
N VAL A 44 -2.04 2.96 11.74
CA VAL A 44 -2.14 4.35 11.26
C VAL A 44 -0.93 5.15 11.72
N VAL A 45 -0.28 5.82 10.77
CA VAL A 45 0.87 6.70 11.02
C VAL A 45 0.69 7.99 10.23
N GLY A 46 0.63 9.12 10.93
CA GLY A 46 0.48 10.41 10.27
C GLY A 46 0.42 11.58 11.24
N CYS A 47 -0.19 12.66 10.79
CA CYS A 47 -0.35 13.90 11.54
C CYS A 47 -1.55 13.83 12.51
N SER A 48 -1.63 14.77 13.44
CA SER A 48 -2.72 14.86 14.43
C SER A 48 -4.12 14.90 13.80
N SER A 49 -4.25 15.53 12.63
CA SER A 49 -5.50 15.60 11.86
C SER A 49 -6.01 14.22 11.42
N LEU A 50 -5.11 13.30 11.07
CA LEU A 50 -5.47 11.94 10.71
C LEU A 50 -6.10 11.23 11.90
N TYR A 51 -5.48 11.33 13.07
CA TYR A 51 -6.02 10.75 14.29
C TYR A 51 -7.35 11.41 14.73
N ALA A 52 -7.49 12.72 14.54
CA ALA A 52 -8.74 13.44 14.84
C ALA A 52 -9.90 12.98 13.95
N ALA A 53 -9.62 12.57 12.70
CA ALA A 53 -10.63 12.04 11.79
C ALA A 53 -11.05 10.58 12.12
N LEU A 54 -10.27 9.85 12.93
CA LEU A 54 -10.60 8.50 13.38
C LEU A 54 -11.51 8.55 14.60
N SER A 55 -12.81 8.74 14.35
CA SER A 55 -13.85 8.61 15.38
C SER A 55 -14.41 7.19 15.46
N HIS A 56 -15.36 6.95 16.38
CA HIS A 56 -16.02 5.64 16.51
C HIS A 56 -16.80 5.24 15.25
N ASP A 57 -17.27 6.22 14.47
CA ASP A 57 -18.00 6.03 13.21
C ASP A 57 -17.10 6.25 11.99
N SER A 58 -15.77 6.13 12.17
CA SER A 58 -14.81 6.22 11.07
C SER A 58 -15.09 5.14 10.02
N VAL A 59 -15.08 5.54 8.76
CA VAL A 59 -15.11 4.62 7.61
C VAL A 59 -13.92 3.65 7.63
N LEU A 60 -12.78 4.10 8.16
CA LEU A 60 -11.59 3.26 8.34
C LEU A 60 -11.71 2.44 9.62
N GLY A 61 -11.86 1.13 9.47
CA GLY A 61 -11.79 0.14 10.55
C GLY A 61 -10.39 -0.46 10.71
N PHE A 62 -10.19 -1.18 11.83
CA PHE A 62 -8.94 -1.88 12.14
C PHE A 62 -9.12 -3.39 12.06
N ALA A 63 -8.16 -4.07 11.44
CA ALA A 63 -8.20 -5.52 11.27
C ALA A 63 -6.80 -6.16 11.28
N PRO A 64 -6.69 -7.43 11.69
CA PRO A 64 -5.44 -8.19 11.61
C PRO A 64 -5.01 -8.41 10.16
N ALA A 65 -3.71 -8.62 9.95
CA ALA A 65 -3.09 -8.70 8.63
C ALA A 65 -3.72 -9.73 7.69
N ASN A 66 -4.17 -10.88 8.22
CA ASN A 66 -4.83 -11.92 7.43
C ASN A 66 -6.12 -11.42 6.75
N ARG A 67 -6.92 -10.60 7.44
CA ARG A 67 -8.17 -10.03 6.88
C ARG A 67 -7.91 -8.93 5.85
N LEU A 68 -6.73 -8.30 5.89
CA LEU A 68 -6.36 -7.27 4.91
C LEU A 68 -5.98 -7.85 3.55
N VAL A 69 -5.59 -9.13 3.48
CA VAL A 69 -5.20 -9.79 2.22
C VAL A 69 -6.30 -10.70 1.66
N GLU A 70 -7.49 -10.68 2.27
CA GLU A 70 -8.68 -11.35 1.73
C GLU A 70 -9.26 -10.53 0.57
N PRO A 71 -9.38 -11.10 -0.64
CA PRO A 71 -10.01 -10.42 -1.76
C PRO A 71 -11.46 -10.06 -1.45
N ILE A 72 -11.89 -8.87 -1.86
CA ILE A 72 -13.28 -8.44 -1.76
C ILE A 72 -13.99 -8.88 -3.05
N PRO A 73 -15.03 -9.73 -3.00
CA PRO A 73 -15.75 -10.16 -4.19
C PRO A 73 -16.27 -8.98 -5.01
N GLY A 74 -16.09 -9.03 -6.33
CA GLY A 74 -16.50 -7.95 -7.25
C GLY A 74 -15.67 -6.66 -7.12
N SER A 75 -14.51 -6.70 -6.46
CA SER A 75 -13.62 -5.55 -6.33
C SER A 75 -12.17 -5.97 -6.62
N PRO A 76 -11.60 -5.57 -7.77
CA PRO A 76 -10.24 -5.95 -8.14
C PRO A 76 -9.24 -5.32 -7.16
N LEU A 77 -8.35 -6.15 -6.61
CA LEU A 77 -7.32 -5.69 -5.67
C LEU A 77 -6.10 -5.17 -6.42
N MET A 78 -5.84 -3.87 -6.28
CA MET A 78 -4.63 -3.20 -6.79
C MET A 78 -3.59 -3.10 -5.66
N ALA A 79 -2.65 -4.05 -5.60
CA ALA A 79 -1.60 -4.07 -4.60
C ALA A 79 -0.39 -3.25 -5.07
N ILE A 80 -0.23 -2.05 -4.54
CA ILE A 80 0.86 -1.12 -4.89
C ILE A 80 1.86 -1.07 -3.74
N ASN A 81 3.11 -1.44 -4.01
CA ASN A 81 4.21 -1.34 -3.06
C ASN A 81 5.47 -0.77 -3.72
N SER A 82 6.44 -0.38 -2.91
CA SER A 82 7.76 0.06 -3.37
C SER A 82 8.86 -0.88 -2.91
N ALA A 83 10.03 -0.76 -3.53
CA ALA A 83 11.24 -1.47 -3.19
C ALA A 83 12.42 -0.50 -3.17
N ILE A 84 13.55 -0.98 -2.63
CA ILE A 84 14.83 -0.28 -2.64
C ILE A 84 15.54 -0.56 -3.97
N GLU A 85 15.55 -1.82 -4.40
CA GLU A 85 16.23 -2.29 -5.62
C GLU A 85 15.47 -3.45 -6.26
N VAL A 86 15.64 -3.59 -7.58
CA VAL A 86 15.14 -4.71 -8.38
C VAL A 86 16.27 -5.23 -9.27
N ALA A 87 16.62 -6.51 -9.13
CA ALA A 87 17.64 -7.15 -9.96
C ALA A 87 17.09 -7.48 -11.36
N LEU A 88 17.98 -7.70 -12.34
CA LEU A 88 17.58 -8.03 -13.72
C LEU A 88 16.80 -9.35 -13.84
N CYS A 89 17.00 -10.27 -12.90
CA CYS A 89 16.22 -11.52 -12.81
C CYS A 89 14.87 -11.34 -12.09
N GLY A 90 14.53 -10.12 -11.65
CA GLY A 90 13.27 -9.77 -11.02
C GLY A 90 13.23 -9.97 -9.50
N GLN A 91 14.34 -10.29 -8.85
CA GLN A 91 14.40 -10.27 -7.38
C GLN A 91 14.22 -8.83 -6.88
N VAL A 92 13.46 -8.70 -5.81
CA VAL A 92 13.13 -7.42 -5.20
C VAL A 92 13.79 -7.38 -3.82
N SER A 93 14.56 -6.33 -3.55
CA SER A 93 15.03 -6.00 -2.19
C SER A 93 14.24 -4.80 -1.67
N ALA A 94 13.51 -5.00 -0.58
CA ALA A 94 12.77 -3.93 0.11
C ALA A 94 13.36 -3.61 1.50
N GLU A 95 14.41 -4.32 1.90
CA GLU A 95 14.88 -4.36 3.29
C GLU A 95 16.33 -3.93 3.46
N LEU A 96 17.15 -4.15 2.44
CA LEU A 96 18.60 -3.98 2.51
C LEU A 96 19.05 -2.95 1.48
N LEU A 97 19.84 -1.99 1.94
CA LEU A 97 20.58 -1.05 1.09
C LEU A 97 22.06 -1.12 1.49
N GLY A 98 22.93 -1.55 0.57
CA GLY A 98 24.37 -1.66 0.83
C GLY A 98 24.72 -2.53 2.05
N GLY A 99 23.98 -3.62 2.27
CA GLY A 99 24.15 -4.52 3.43
C GLY A 99 23.57 -4.00 4.75
N ARG A 100 22.97 -2.80 4.78
CA ARG A 100 22.30 -2.25 5.97
C ARG A 100 20.81 -2.51 5.88
N TYR A 101 20.25 -3.04 6.97
CA TYR A 101 18.82 -3.23 7.12
C TYR A 101 18.14 -1.87 7.34
N VAL A 102 17.33 -1.45 6.38
CA VAL A 102 16.66 -0.15 6.33
C VAL A 102 15.13 -0.27 6.19
N GLY A 103 14.62 -1.49 5.99
CA GLY A 103 13.19 -1.77 5.83
C GLY A 103 12.72 -2.92 6.71
N ALA A 104 11.60 -3.54 6.34
CA ALA A 104 11.14 -4.78 6.94
C ALA A 104 10.50 -5.67 5.87
N VAL A 105 10.60 -7.00 6.02
CA VAL A 105 9.98 -8.01 5.13
C VAL A 105 8.54 -7.65 4.79
N GLY A 106 7.82 -7.11 5.79
CA GLY A 106 6.47 -6.59 5.62
C GLY A 106 5.51 -7.65 5.06
N ALA A 107 4.32 -7.20 4.65
CA ALA A 107 3.30 -8.06 4.03
C ALA A 107 3.28 -7.94 2.50
N GLN A 108 4.32 -7.37 1.88
CA GLN A 108 4.35 -7.06 0.43
C GLN A 108 3.98 -8.28 -0.42
N THR A 109 4.64 -9.42 -0.14
CA THR A 109 4.40 -10.67 -0.87
C THR A 109 2.96 -11.16 -0.71
N ASP A 110 2.35 -10.96 0.46
CA ASP A 110 0.99 -11.40 0.73
C ASP A 110 -0.02 -10.55 -0.04
N TYR A 111 0.18 -9.23 -0.12
CA TYR A 111 -0.63 -8.36 -0.97
C TYR A 111 -0.48 -8.69 -2.46
N PHE A 112 0.74 -9.01 -2.93
CA PHE A 112 0.95 -9.42 -4.32
C PHE A 112 0.28 -10.75 -4.65
N ARG A 113 0.33 -11.73 -3.74
CA ARG A 113 -0.40 -12.99 -3.87
C ARG A 113 -1.91 -12.76 -3.86
N ALA A 114 -2.41 -11.90 -2.98
CA ALA A 114 -3.82 -11.55 -2.90
C ALA A 114 -4.31 -10.87 -4.19
N ALA A 115 -3.56 -9.91 -4.72
CA ALA A 115 -3.90 -9.24 -5.97
C ALA A 115 -3.96 -10.21 -7.15
N ARG A 116 -3.00 -11.15 -7.25
CA ARG A 116 -3.03 -12.20 -8.29
C ARG A 116 -4.21 -13.17 -8.17
N ARG A 117 -4.76 -13.35 -6.97
CA ARG A 117 -5.94 -14.19 -6.71
C ARG A 117 -7.26 -13.44 -6.90
N SER A 118 -7.21 -12.10 -6.94
CA SER A 118 -8.37 -11.25 -7.16
C SER A 118 -8.67 -11.16 -8.66
N GLU A 119 -9.92 -11.38 -9.05
CA GLU A 119 -10.35 -11.23 -10.44
C GLU A 119 -10.14 -9.77 -10.90
N GLY A 120 -9.35 -9.59 -11.96
CA GLY A 120 -8.95 -8.26 -12.44
C GLY A 120 -7.95 -7.52 -11.54
N GLY A 121 -7.40 -8.17 -10.51
CA GLY A 121 -6.40 -7.60 -9.62
C GLY A 121 -5.02 -7.46 -10.25
N LEU A 122 -4.21 -6.54 -9.71
CA LEU A 122 -2.88 -6.23 -10.22
C LEU A 122 -1.88 -5.99 -9.08
N ALA A 123 -0.73 -6.65 -9.16
CA ALA A 123 0.42 -6.39 -8.30
C ALA A 123 1.37 -5.40 -8.98
N ILE A 124 1.60 -4.26 -8.35
CA ILE A 124 2.40 -3.15 -8.88
C ILE A 124 3.55 -2.92 -7.91
N LEU A 125 4.77 -3.03 -8.43
CA LEU A 125 5.98 -2.59 -7.76
C LEU A 125 6.45 -1.28 -8.39
N ALA A 126 6.45 -0.20 -7.61
CA ALA A 126 6.85 1.13 -8.08
C ALA A 126 8.14 1.57 -7.38
N ILE A 127 9.17 1.83 -8.18
CA ILE A 127 10.49 2.28 -7.74
C ILE A 127 10.97 3.41 -8.67
N PRO A 128 11.66 4.44 -8.17
CA PRO A 128 12.36 5.39 -9.03
C PRO A 128 13.37 4.65 -9.93
N ALA A 129 13.46 5.04 -11.20
CA ALA A 129 14.39 4.43 -12.14
C ALA A 129 15.87 4.68 -11.78
N THR A 130 16.15 5.72 -10.98
CA THR A 130 17.49 6.11 -10.54
C THR A 130 17.45 6.50 -9.07
N THR A 131 18.46 6.08 -8.31
CA THR A 131 18.85 6.73 -7.05
C THR A 131 19.40 8.12 -7.36
N GLY A 132 19.29 9.08 -6.42
CA GLY A 132 19.69 10.49 -6.66
C GLY A 132 21.08 10.62 -7.29
N ARG A 133 21.28 11.65 -8.13
CA ARG A 133 22.57 11.94 -8.81
C ARG A 133 23.71 11.75 -7.82
N ASP A 134 24.61 10.82 -8.08
CA ASP A 134 25.82 10.42 -7.34
C ASP A 134 25.78 9.08 -6.58
N ALA A 135 24.63 8.41 -6.46
CA ALA A 135 24.61 7.01 -6.02
C ALA A 135 24.64 6.08 -7.23
N LEU A 136 25.84 5.75 -7.70
CA LEU A 136 26.07 4.68 -8.67
C LEU A 136 25.37 3.38 -8.20
N SER A 137 24.73 2.69 -9.14
CA SER A 137 24.20 1.33 -8.98
C SER A 137 25.33 0.33 -8.75
N GLU A 138 26.02 0.41 -7.62
CA GLU A 138 26.96 -0.61 -7.17
C GLU A 138 26.22 -1.61 -6.28
N HIS A 139 25.69 -2.68 -6.90
CA HIS A 139 25.89 -4.06 -6.47
C HIS A 139 25.01 -5.01 -7.30
N LEU A 140 25.45 -5.29 -8.53
CA LEU A 140 25.19 -6.59 -9.16
C LEU A 140 26.45 -7.45 -8.92
N GLY A 141 26.64 -7.86 -7.66
CA GLY A 141 27.56 -8.92 -7.29
C GLY A 141 26.80 -10.24 -7.30
N LEU A 142 27.10 -11.07 -8.31
CA LEU A 142 26.88 -12.51 -8.27
C LEU A 142 27.64 -13.14 -7.09
#